data_AF-C4FCD1-F1
#
_entry.id   AF-C4FCD1-F1
#
_cell.length_a   1.000
_cell.length_b   1.000
_cell.length_c   1.000
_cell.angle_alpha   90.00
_cell.angle_beta   90.00
_cell.angle_gamma   90.00
#
_symmetry.space_group_name_H-M   'P 1'
#
loop_
_entity.id
_entity.type
_entity.pdbx_description
1 polymer ?
#
loop_
_entity_poly.entity_id
_entity_poly.type
_entity_poly.pdbx_seq_one_letter_code
_entity_poly.pdbx_strand_id
1 'polypeptide(L)'
;MNLEFNFMIGVEVAEGENTVNTAPTTVEVFASCLRHAMDGRGLKQADLIRMAADRGSKLGKSQVSQYVSGKTLPRRAVVQLLADILEIEPFELTGESWAAEYESMPAPAPAARAKSAAPAAL
;
A
#
# COMPACT_ATOMS: atom_id res chain seq x y z
N MET A 1 0.31 -34.94 4.85
CA MET A 1 -0.01 -34.20 6.08
C MET A 1 1.22 -33.39 6.46
N ASN A 2 0.99 -32.14 6.86
CA ASN A 2 1.93 -31.25 7.55
C ASN A 2 3.03 -30.61 6.70
N LEU A 3 2.66 -29.46 6.10
CA LEU A 3 3.61 -28.42 5.73
C LEU A 3 3.91 -27.63 7.01
N GLU A 4 5.07 -27.88 7.61
CA GLU A 4 5.55 -27.24 8.84
C GLU A 4 5.67 -25.72 8.66
N PHE A 5 4.69 -25.02 9.22
CA PHE A 5 4.70 -23.57 9.42
C PHE A 5 5.55 -23.27 10.65
N ASN A 6 6.87 -23.30 10.50
CA ASN A 6 7.79 -22.90 11.57
C ASN A 6 7.79 -21.37 11.68
N PHE A 7 6.85 -20.84 12.47
CA PHE A 7 6.81 -19.45 12.91
C PHE A 7 7.58 -19.35 14.23
N MET A 8 8.91 -19.29 14.12
CA MET A 8 9.78 -18.91 15.23
C MET A 8 9.94 -17.38 15.18
N ILE A 9 9.09 -16.68 15.90
CA ILE A 9 9.16 -15.24 16.13
C ILE A 9 10.25 -14.98 17.16
N GLY A 10 11.48 -14.77 16.69
CA GLY A 10 12.50 -14.07 17.45
C GLY A 10 12.15 -12.59 17.47
N VAL A 11 11.73 -12.12 18.64
CA VAL A 11 11.75 -10.69 18.99
C VAL A 11 13.22 -10.30 19.09
N GLU A 12 13.72 -9.53 18.13
CA GLU A 12 14.94 -8.75 18.30
C GLU A 12 14.62 -7.30 17.96
N VAL A 13 14.58 -6.49 19.01
CA VAL A 13 14.50 -5.04 18.96
C VAL A 13 15.93 -4.56 18.70
N ALA A 14 16.19 -4.04 17.50
CA ALA A 14 17.44 -3.36 17.19
C ALA A 14 17.13 -1.90 16.91
N GLU A 15 17.38 -1.05 17.90
CA GLU A 15 17.61 0.37 17.66
C GLU A 15 18.82 0.54 16.76
N GLY A 16 18.65 1.33 15.71
CA GLY A 16 19.72 1.71 14.79
C GLY A 16 19.36 3.06 14.19
N GLU A 17 19.76 4.13 14.86
CA GLU A 17 19.83 5.47 14.27
C GLU A 17 20.78 5.42 13.06
N ASN A 18 20.31 5.79 11.87
CA ASN A 18 21.18 6.10 10.75
C ASN A 18 20.75 7.39 10.02
N THR A 19 21.72 8.29 9.99
CA THR A 19 21.83 9.62 9.43
C THR A 19 21.43 9.76 7.96
N VAL A 20 20.60 10.78 7.68
CA VAL A 20 20.68 11.77 6.60
C VAL A 20 21.05 11.33 5.16
N ASN A 21 20.07 11.54 4.26
CA ASN A 21 20.15 11.79 2.81
C ASN A 21 20.31 10.63 1.82
N THR A 22 19.22 9.91 1.58
CA THR A 22 18.58 9.63 0.27
C THR A 22 17.28 8.89 0.60
N ALA A 23 16.11 9.43 0.22
CA ALA A 23 14.80 8.90 0.60
C ALA A 23 14.73 7.36 0.37
N PRO A 24 14.78 6.54 1.43
CA PRO A 24 14.92 5.11 1.24
C PRO A 24 13.52 4.55 0.95
N THR A 25 13.31 4.11 -0.29
CA THR A 25 12.18 3.27 -0.72
C THR A 25 12.29 1.86 -0.12
N THR A 26 12.39 1.78 1.21
CA THR A 26 12.63 0.52 1.92
C THR A 26 11.31 -0.16 2.28
N VAL A 27 11.31 -1.50 2.24
CA VAL A 27 10.24 -2.39 2.70
C VAL A 27 9.67 -2.01 4.08
N GLU A 28 10.49 -1.44 4.96
CA GLU A 28 10.15 -0.99 6.31
C GLU A 28 9.24 0.24 6.31
N VAL A 29 9.52 1.23 5.45
CA VAL A 29 8.71 2.45 5.31
C VAL A 29 7.32 2.04 4.84
N PHE A 30 7.26 1.22 3.78
CA PHE A 30 5.99 0.71 3.27
C PHE A 30 5.19 -0.05 4.34
N ALA A 31 5.85 -0.96 5.06
CA ALA A 31 5.20 -1.73 6.12
C ALA A 31 4.71 -0.85 7.27
N SER A 32 5.46 0.20 7.61
CA SER A 32 5.06 1.18 8.64
C SER A 32 3.83 1.96 8.20
N CYS A 33 3.85 2.57 7.00
CA CYS A 33 2.72 3.31 6.45
C CYS A 33 1.48 2.43 6.30
N LEU A 34 1.64 1.19 5.81
CA LEU A 34 0.55 0.24 5.68
C LEU A 34 -0.10 -0.07 7.03
N ARG A 35 0.70 -0.32 8.08
CA ARG A 35 0.17 -0.54 9.44
C ARG A 35 -0.56 0.68 9.98
N HIS A 36 0.02 1.86 9.79
CA HIS A 36 -0.57 3.11 10.24
C HIS A 36 -1.91 3.40 9.57
N ALA A 37 -1.99 3.22 8.25
CA ALA A 37 -3.22 3.40 7.48
C ALA A 37 -4.29 2.37 7.84
N MET A 38 -3.89 1.11 8.10
CA MET A 38 -4.79 0.08 8.60
C MET A 38 -5.36 0.45 9.97
N ASP A 39 -4.51 0.90 10.90
CA ASP A 39 -4.91 1.27 12.26
C ASP A 39 -5.83 2.49 12.26
N GLY A 40 -5.52 3.52 11.45
CA GLY A 40 -6.36 4.70 11.27
C GLY A 40 -7.78 4.39 10.77
N ARG A 41 -7.98 3.24 10.10
CA ARG A 41 -9.30 2.76 9.65
C ARG A 41 -9.85 1.59 10.47
N GLY A 42 -9.14 1.13 11.49
CA GLY A 42 -9.52 -0.02 12.29
C GLY A 42 -9.56 -1.34 11.51
N LEU A 43 -8.76 -1.47 10.44
CA LEU A 43 -8.76 -2.63 9.54
C LEU A 43 -7.69 -3.67 9.94
N LYS A 44 -8.04 -4.94 9.85
CA LYS A 44 -7.10 -6.06 10.04
C LYS A 44 -6.60 -6.60 8.70
N GLN A 45 -5.53 -7.38 8.73
CA GLN A 45 -4.98 -8.05 7.53
C GLN A 45 -6.03 -8.92 6.83
N ALA A 46 -6.91 -9.58 7.58
CA ALA A 46 -8.02 -10.36 7.05
C ALA A 46 -9.06 -9.49 6.32
N ASP A 47 -9.28 -8.26 6.79
CA ASP A 47 -10.20 -7.33 6.15
C ASP A 47 -9.63 -6.83 4.82
N LEU A 48 -8.31 -6.56 4.75
CA LEU A 48 -7.66 -6.24 3.47
C LEU A 48 -7.84 -7.35 2.43
N ILE A 49 -7.70 -8.61 2.84
CA ILE A 49 -7.89 -9.78 1.96
C ILE A 49 -9.34 -9.86 1.45
N ARG A 50 -10.31 -9.69 2.36
CA ARG A 50 -11.74 -9.69 2.02
C ARG A 50 -12.10 -8.53 1.07
N MET A 51 -11.70 -7.31 1.42
CA MET A 51 -11.98 -6.09 0.66
C MET A 51 -11.27 -6.05 -0.69
N ALA A 52 -10.11 -6.71 -0.82
CA ALA A 52 -9.47 -6.94 -2.11
C ALA A 52 -10.30 -7.89 -2.98
N ALA A 53 -10.77 -9.00 -2.40
CA ALA A 53 -11.59 -9.99 -3.12
C ALA A 53 -12.91 -9.38 -3.60
N ASP A 54 -13.54 -8.53 -2.80
CA ASP A 54 -14.76 -7.79 -3.16
C ASP A 54 -14.54 -6.87 -4.38
N ARG A 55 -13.31 -6.37 -4.57
CA ARG A 55 -12.89 -5.58 -5.74
C ARG A 55 -12.40 -6.43 -6.92
N GLY A 56 -12.55 -7.76 -6.85
CA GLY A 56 -12.11 -8.68 -7.90
C GLY A 56 -10.61 -9.01 -7.89
N SER A 57 -9.87 -8.57 -6.88
CA SER A 57 -8.43 -8.84 -6.72
C SER A 57 -8.16 -9.84 -5.60
N LYS A 58 -7.27 -10.82 -5.81
CA LYS A 58 -6.95 -11.81 -4.77
C LYS A 58 -5.63 -11.47 -4.08
N LEU A 59 -5.69 -11.13 -2.79
CA LEU A 59 -4.52 -11.05 -1.92
C LEU A 59 -4.41 -12.32 -1.07
N GLY A 60 -3.24 -12.97 -1.08
CA GLY A 60 -2.99 -14.15 -0.24
C GLY A 60 -2.67 -13.78 1.21
N LYS A 61 -3.04 -14.62 2.17
CA LYS A 61 -2.71 -14.41 3.61
C LYS A 61 -1.21 -14.25 3.86
N SER A 62 -0.38 -15.10 3.25
CA SER A 62 1.09 -15.02 3.36
C SER A 62 1.63 -13.73 2.74
N GLN A 63 1.11 -13.36 1.57
CA GLN A 63 1.50 -12.15 0.86
C GLN A 63 1.21 -10.88 1.68
N VAL A 64 0.01 -10.76 2.25
CA VAL A 64 -0.35 -9.64 3.13
C VAL A 64 0.51 -9.61 4.39
N SER A 65 0.76 -10.77 4.99
CA SER A 65 1.64 -10.87 6.17
C SER A 65 3.07 -10.41 5.85
N GLN A 66 3.61 -10.77 4.68
CA GLN A 66 4.92 -10.33 4.24
C GLN A 66 4.99 -8.81 4.03
N TYR A 67 3.94 -8.20 3.47
CA TYR A 67 3.84 -6.74 3.32
C TYR A 67 3.83 -6.02 4.65
N VAL A 68 2.97 -6.46 5.58
CA VAL A 68 2.86 -5.86 6.92
C VAL A 68 4.13 -6.07 7.75
N SER A 69 4.86 -7.16 7.50
CA SER A 69 6.14 -7.44 8.17
C SER A 69 7.33 -6.76 7.49
N GLY A 70 7.14 -6.06 6.36
CA GLY A 70 8.24 -5.46 5.60
C GLY A 70 9.22 -6.47 5.01
N LYS A 71 8.76 -7.69 4.68
CA LYS A 71 9.62 -8.72 4.06
C LYS A 71 9.73 -8.56 2.54
N THR A 72 8.75 -7.91 1.93
CA THR A 72 8.67 -7.76 0.47
C THR A 72 7.83 -6.55 0.11
N LEU A 73 8.09 -5.98 -1.07
CA LEU A 73 7.34 -4.85 -1.59
C LEU A 73 6.26 -5.33 -2.57
N PRO A 74 5.03 -4.80 -2.48
CA PRO A 74 4.01 -5.08 -3.47
C PRO A 74 4.34 -4.47 -4.83
N ARG A 75 3.81 -5.08 -5.88
CA ARG A 75 3.80 -4.47 -7.22
C ARG A 75 2.86 -3.27 -7.25
N ARG A 76 3.06 -2.37 -8.22
CA ARG A 76 2.26 -1.15 -8.41
C ARG A 76 0.74 -1.37 -8.36
N ALA A 77 0.24 -2.40 -9.05
CA ALA A 77 -1.19 -2.73 -9.04
C ALA A 77 -1.73 -3.09 -7.63
N VAL A 78 -0.90 -3.73 -6.81
CA VAL A 78 -1.25 -4.07 -5.42
C VAL A 78 -1.15 -2.85 -4.52
N VAL A 79 -0.17 -1.96 -4.74
CA VAL A 79 -0.09 -0.66 -4.03
C VAL A 79 -1.35 0.16 -4.29
N GLN A 80 -1.77 0.30 -5.55
CA GLN A 80 -3.01 1.01 -5.91
C GLN A 80 -4.24 0.38 -5.26
N LEU A 81 -4.35 -0.95 -5.32
CA LEU A 81 -5.44 -1.67 -4.66
C LEU A 81 -5.45 -1.43 -3.15
N LEU A 82 -4.30 -1.46 -2.48
CA LEU A 82 -4.21 -1.20 -1.05
C LEU A 82 -4.56 0.25 -0.72
N ALA A 83 -4.10 1.20 -1.53
CA ALA A 83 -4.44 2.62 -1.42
C ALA A 83 -5.96 2.83 -1.57
N ASP A 84 -6.59 2.23 -2.59
CA ASP A 84 -8.05 2.26 -2.80
C ASP A 84 -8.82 1.57 -1.67
N ILE A 85 -8.26 0.50 -1.09
CA ILE A 85 -8.84 -0.17 0.08
C ILE A 85 -8.79 0.77 1.26
N LEU A 86 -7.64 1.39 1.50
CA LEU A 86 -7.32 2.24 2.65
C LEU A 86 -7.78 3.69 2.49
N GLU A 87 -8.34 4.07 1.33
CA GLU A 87 -8.81 5.43 1.02
C GLU A 87 -7.72 6.50 1.23
N ILE A 88 -6.48 6.16 0.88
CA ILE A 88 -5.32 7.04 0.92
C ILE A 88 -4.65 7.08 -0.45
N GLU A 89 -3.74 8.01 -0.64
CA GLU A 89 -2.98 8.07 -1.89
C GLU A 89 -1.85 7.03 -1.91
N PRO A 90 -1.50 6.46 -3.07
CA PRO A 90 -0.47 5.42 -3.15
C PRO A 90 0.91 5.89 -2.71
N PHE A 91 1.23 7.18 -2.87
CA PHE A 91 2.49 7.76 -2.39
C PHE A 91 2.55 7.82 -0.85
N GLU A 92 1.42 7.81 -0.14
CA GLU A 92 1.42 7.75 1.34
C GLU A 92 1.84 6.36 1.84
N LEU A 93 1.62 5.32 1.03
CA LEU A 93 2.10 3.97 1.32
C LEU A 93 3.59 3.78 0.98
N THR A 94 4.08 4.40 -0.08
CA THR A 94 5.41 4.11 -0.63
C THR A 94 6.46 5.21 -0.41
N GLY A 95 6.03 6.41 -0.03
CA GLY A 95 6.87 7.61 0.00
C GLY A 95 7.11 8.22 -1.39
N GLU A 96 7.44 9.51 -1.44
CA GLU A 96 7.62 10.31 -2.67
C GLU A 96 8.56 9.70 -3.72
N SER A 97 9.51 8.85 -3.32
CA SER A 97 10.46 8.24 -4.26
C SER A 97 9.88 7.14 -5.16
N TRP A 98 8.68 6.59 -4.87
CA TRP A 98 7.95 5.73 -5.82
C TRP A 98 7.02 6.53 -6.75
N ALA A 99 6.68 7.78 -6.39
CA ALA A 99 5.90 8.66 -7.25
C ALA A 99 6.68 9.06 -8.52
N ALA A 100 8.01 9.13 -8.44
CA ALA A 100 8.86 9.37 -9.61
C ALA A 100 8.73 8.26 -10.69
N GLU A 101 8.54 7.00 -10.29
CA GLU A 101 8.27 5.90 -11.22
C GLU A 101 6.82 5.93 -11.76
N TYR A 102 5.90 6.57 -11.03
CA TYR A 102 4.51 6.81 -11.45
C TYR A 102 4.42 7.91 -12.53
N GLU A 103 5.26 8.96 -12.43
CA GLU A 103 5.34 10.08 -13.39
C GLU A 103 6.05 9.69 -14.71
N SER A 104 6.87 8.64 -14.73
CA SER A 104 7.62 8.24 -15.92
C SER A 104 6.80 7.40 -16.94
N MET A 105 5.55 7.06 -16.64
CA MET A 105 4.56 6.59 -17.63
C MET A 105 3.37 7.56 -17.63
N PRO A 106 2.90 8.05 -18.79
CA PRO A 106 1.85 9.07 -18.83
C PRO A 106 0.59 8.53 -18.16
N ALA A 107 0.06 9.32 -17.22
CA ALA A 107 -1.17 9.06 -16.49
C ALA A 107 -2.33 8.69 -17.44
N PRO A 108 -3.20 7.71 -17.10
CA PRO A 108 -4.55 7.72 -17.64
C PRO A 108 -5.20 9.01 -17.11
N ALA A 109 -5.57 9.89 -18.05
CA ALA A 109 -6.10 11.21 -17.80
C ALA A 109 -7.11 11.26 -16.63
N PRO A 110 -7.09 12.33 -15.80
CA PRO A 110 -8.03 12.46 -14.70
C PRO A 110 -9.45 12.38 -15.24
N ALA A 111 -10.17 11.34 -14.83
CA ALA A 111 -11.59 11.20 -15.11
C ALA A 111 -12.29 12.44 -14.54
N ALA A 112 -12.66 13.29 -15.49
CA ALA A 112 -13.53 14.44 -15.36
C ALA A 112 -14.46 14.36 -14.14
N ARG A 113 -14.10 15.08 -13.07
CA ARG A 113 -15.11 15.58 -12.15
C ARG A 113 -15.74 16.81 -12.78
N ALA A 114 -16.53 16.55 -13.83
CA ALA A 114 -17.49 17.51 -14.38
C ALA A 114 -18.55 17.77 -13.30
N LYS A 115 -18.30 18.77 -12.45
CA LYS A 115 -19.36 19.40 -11.67
C LYS A 115 -19.77 20.67 -12.38
N SER A 116 -20.89 20.53 -13.12
CA SER A 116 -22.01 21.46 -13.15
C SER A 116 -21.73 22.90 -13.59
N ALA A 117 -22.13 23.22 -14.82
CA ALA A 117 -23.19 24.21 -15.10
C ALA A 117 -23.24 24.49 -16.61
N ALA A 118 -24.25 23.93 -17.27
CA ALA A 118 -24.90 24.59 -18.42
C ALA A 118 -25.93 25.60 -17.88
N PRO A 119 -26.63 26.42 -18.69
CA PRO A 119 -26.51 26.67 -20.13
C PRO A 119 -26.56 28.18 -20.51
N ALA A 120 -26.55 28.47 -21.81
CA ALA A 120 -27.25 29.57 -22.53
C ALA A 120 -26.31 30.20 -23.57
N ALA A 121 -26.39 29.83 -24.86
CA ALA A 121 -27.40 30.30 -25.82
C ALA A 121 -27.42 31.83 -25.95
N LEU A 122 -26.66 32.37 -26.91
CA LEU A 122 -27.17 33.11 -28.06
C LEU A 122 -26.11 33.23 -29.16
#